data_AF-A0A356IDX0-F1
#
_entry.id   AF-A0A356IDX0-F1
#
_cell.length_a   1.000
_cell.length_b   1.000
_cell.length_c   1.000
_cell.angle_alpha   90.00
_cell.angle_beta   90.00
_cell.angle_gamma   90.00
#
_symmetry.space_group_name_H-M   'P 1'
#
loop_
_entity.id
_entity.type
_entity.pdbx_description
1 polymer ?
#
loop_
_entity_poly.entity_id
_entity_poly.type
_entity_poly.pdbx_seq_one_letter_code
_entity_poly.pdbx_strand_id
1 'polypeptide(L)'
;MFTRKIIESFNGTLRKLPSRRAMSVLALLFIGVLFGGLLFVDEEYGIRYEMQIGGGRALVIAEDRSFFQSSRLALQEVLRSTRSTLIAVSDEITWKMGRSVEQSWIQETNLLNLRIRSTASGELRNVTRAVGGTHVGALAELTSEEFVLVTRSGMVLVYDEASLAITRRIELDGITATGDPGTGIRDVKLISTTDTTARYFATHAIADTEPYNCTRIALIAFTVPMVGGAGGEQGTSVPEQLWADDECVPATMARNGTLSGRLWLDGDVEEGTLYLAVGDVSVEHPDGSIFGTLSAFSVRDGNLVLQTETPETDISPSILDQDSVMSVEANPQDVPWLVSKGFRNPAGLAIAGGHTYIANQGPKGGDSLNLAAQGTDFGWPLVSYGTEYTLSGYPSPGNNSVGEFDAPSYVWLPSPAISDMDVNRTASLDSWFNEADVGDLLLTSLKGRHLYRCRTSAATGEVVYCETIYIGERLRDVLSTRSALILLADRGHLYRIIRN
;
A
#
# COMPACT_ATOMS: atom_id res chain seq x y z
N MET A 1 39.40 -4.55 -4.22
CA MET A 1 39.30 -3.09 -3.93
C MET A 1 38.02 -2.75 -3.15
N PHE A 2 36.85 -3.27 -3.55
CA PHE A 2 35.54 -3.01 -2.91
C PHE A 2 35.45 -3.50 -1.45
N THR A 3 35.91 -4.71 -1.16
CA THR A 3 35.99 -5.29 0.19
C THR A 3 36.84 -4.48 1.16
N ARG A 4 37.91 -3.84 0.68
CA ARG A 4 38.85 -3.06 1.52
C ARG A 4 38.23 -1.74 1.99
N LYS A 5 37.46 -1.06 1.12
CA LYS A 5 36.74 0.17 1.47
C LYS A 5 35.59 -0.07 2.46
N ILE A 6 34.89 -1.21 2.35
CA ILE A 6 33.85 -1.60 3.32
C ILE A 6 34.48 -1.89 4.69
N ILE A 7 35.58 -2.63 4.72
CA ILE A 7 36.31 -2.94 5.97
C ILE A 7 36.88 -1.67 6.62
N GLU A 8 37.39 -0.70 5.84
CA GLU A 8 37.92 0.58 6.34
C GLU A 8 36.82 1.49 6.90
N SER A 9 35.63 1.52 6.29
CA SER A 9 34.46 2.25 6.81
C SER A 9 33.95 1.69 8.15
N PHE A 10 33.92 0.37 8.30
CA PHE A 10 33.46 -0.28 9.53
C PHE A 10 34.50 -0.33 10.65
N ASN A 11 35.80 -0.26 10.33
CA ASN A 11 36.89 -0.30 11.31
C ASN A 11 36.80 0.83 12.36
N GLY A 12 36.27 2.00 11.98
CA GLY A 12 36.03 3.12 12.91
C GLY A 12 34.88 2.87 13.88
N THR A 13 33.86 2.13 13.45
CA THR A 13 32.65 1.81 14.23
C THR A 13 32.87 0.60 15.15
N LEU A 14 33.61 -0.41 14.67
CA LEU A 14 33.96 -1.63 15.41
C LEU A 14 34.83 -1.35 16.64
N ARG A 15 35.72 -0.35 16.57
CA ARG A 15 36.59 0.06 17.70
C ARG A 15 35.86 0.76 18.84
N LYS A 16 34.61 1.20 18.65
CA LYS A 16 33.80 1.90 19.67
C LYS A 16 32.93 0.96 20.50
N LEU A 17 32.97 -0.36 20.26
CA LEU A 17 32.11 -1.34 20.91
C LEU A 17 32.76 -1.95 22.16
N PRO A 18 32.03 -2.06 23.30
CA PRO A 18 32.64 -2.38 24.60
C PRO A 18 32.80 -3.87 24.92
N SER A 19 32.38 -4.83 24.08
CA SER A 19 32.43 -6.25 24.46
C SER A 19 32.80 -7.23 23.32
N ARG A 20 33.51 -8.32 23.68
CA ARG A 20 33.85 -9.45 22.78
C ARG A 20 32.62 -10.12 22.15
N ARG A 21 31.47 -10.10 22.85
CA ARG A 21 30.21 -10.70 22.36
C ARG A 21 29.60 -9.92 21.18
N ALA A 22 29.68 -8.59 21.20
CA ALA A 22 29.24 -7.75 20.07
C ALA A 22 30.08 -8.02 18.81
N MET A 23 31.38 -8.27 18.96
CA MET A 23 32.24 -8.67 17.83
C MET A 23 31.88 -10.06 17.27
N SER A 24 31.47 -11.01 18.11
CA SER A 24 31.03 -12.34 17.64
C SER A 24 29.73 -12.27 16.83
N VAL A 25 28.77 -11.43 17.25
CA VAL A 25 27.52 -11.17 16.51
C VAL A 25 27.82 -10.52 15.16
N LEU A 26 28.74 -9.55 15.12
CA LEU A 26 29.18 -8.88 13.88
C LEU A 26 30.02 -9.78 12.96
N ALA A 27 30.79 -10.70 13.50
CA ALA A 27 31.50 -11.71 12.70
C ALA A 27 30.52 -12.71 12.07
N LEU A 28 29.50 -13.15 12.81
CA LEU A 28 28.42 -14.01 12.30
C LEU A 28 27.59 -13.27 11.23
N LEU A 29 27.31 -11.98 11.44
CA LEU A 29 26.70 -11.09 10.45
C LEU A 29 27.52 -11.01 9.16
N PHE A 30 28.84 -10.87 9.27
CA PHE A 30 29.76 -10.77 8.15
C PHE A 30 29.87 -12.09 7.36
N ILE A 31 29.86 -13.22 8.07
CA ILE A 31 29.85 -14.57 7.47
C ILE A 31 28.51 -14.82 6.76
N GLY A 32 27.38 -14.44 7.36
CA GLY A 32 26.06 -14.56 6.73
C GLY A 32 25.97 -13.78 5.42
N VAL A 33 26.48 -12.56 5.38
CA VAL A 33 26.48 -11.70 4.18
C VAL A 33 27.40 -12.23 3.08
N LEU A 34 28.53 -12.86 3.43
CA LEU A 34 29.45 -13.47 2.47
C LEU A 34 28.92 -14.78 1.86
N PHE A 35 28.08 -15.51 2.59
CA PHE A 35 27.59 -16.84 2.18
C PHE A 35 26.07 -16.90 1.93
N GLY A 36 25.37 -15.77 1.90
CA GLY A 36 23.94 -15.69 1.56
C GLY A 36 22.99 -16.17 2.66
N GLY A 37 23.40 -16.15 3.93
CA GLY A 37 22.55 -16.48 5.08
C GLY A 37 21.67 -15.32 5.54
N LEU A 38 20.47 -15.65 6.06
CA LEU A 38 19.55 -14.70 6.69
C LEU A 38 19.93 -14.47 8.16
N LEU A 39 19.83 -13.20 8.57
CA LEU A 39 19.88 -12.79 9.96
C LEU A 39 18.55 -12.11 10.33
N PHE A 40 17.88 -12.68 11.33
CA PHE A 40 16.78 -12.04 12.04
C PHE A 40 17.31 -11.53 13.38
N VAL A 41 17.14 -10.23 13.62
CA VAL A 41 17.37 -9.60 14.92
C VAL A 41 16.01 -9.13 15.42
N ASP A 42 15.57 -9.74 16.51
CA ASP A 42 14.29 -9.54 17.14
C ASP A 42 14.48 -9.09 18.60
N GLU A 43 13.76 -8.04 19.01
CA GLU A 43 13.82 -7.47 20.38
C GLU A 43 13.05 -8.31 21.41
N GLU A 44 12.09 -9.13 20.96
CA GLU A 44 11.22 -9.99 21.78
C GLU A 44 11.66 -11.48 21.72
N TYR A 45 12.25 -11.91 20.58
CA TYR A 45 12.59 -13.32 20.33
C TYR A 45 14.11 -13.65 20.19
N GLY A 46 15.03 -12.69 20.17
CA GLY A 46 16.49 -12.93 20.13
C GLY A 46 17.12 -12.91 18.71
N ILE A 47 18.36 -13.40 18.54
CA ILE A 47 19.01 -13.47 17.22
C ILE A 47 18.83 -14.86 16.61
N ARG A 48 18.13 -14.94 15.47
CA ARG A 48 17.96 -16.17 14.71
C ARG A 48 18.79 -16.08 13.43
N TYR A 49 19.73 -17.02 13.27
CA TYR A 49 20.57 -17.14 12.09
C TYR A 49 20.17 -18.38 11.29
N GLU A 50 19.82 -18.19 10.02
CA GLU A 50 19.52 -19.30 9.12
C GLU A 50 20.44 -19.23 7.90
N MET A 51 21.22 -20.28 7.67
CA MET A 51 22.19 -20.35 6.58
C MET A 51 21.86 -21.51 5.65
N GLN A 52 21.87 -21.26 4.34
CA GLN A 52 21.76 -22.30 3.33
C GLN A 52 23.17 -22.63 2.82
N ILE A 53 23.66 -23.84 3.08
CA ILE A 53 24.96 -24.30 2.59
C ILE A 53 24.72 -25.49 1.66
N GLY A 54 25.11 -25.37 0.39
CA GLY A 54 25.25 -26.51 -0.52
C GLY A 54 24.01 -27.40 -0.64
N GLY A 55 22.81 -26.81 -0.75
CA GLY A 55 21.55 -27.56 -0.90
C GLY A 55 20.93 -28.07 0.42
N GLY A 56 21.60 -27.90 1.56
CA GLY A 56 21.05 -28.19 2.90
C GLY A 56 20.81 -26.91 3.71
N ARG A 57 19.79 -26.93 4.59
CA ARG A 57 19.53 -25.86 5.58
C ARG A 57 20.28 -26.16 6.88
N ALA A 58 21.08 -25.21 7.35
CA ALA A 58 21.69 -25.23 8.68
C ALA A 58 21.09 -24.08 9.50
N LEU A 59 20.31 -24.43 10.53
CA LEU A 59 19.68 -23.48 11.44
C LEU A 59 20.58 -23.33 12.69
N VAL A 60 21.02 -22.10 12.97
CA VAL A 60 21.74 -21.78 14.21
C VAL A 60 20.87 -20.80 15.01
N ILE A 61 20.21 -21.31 16.04
CA ILE A 61 19.40 -20.50 16.95
C ILE A 61 20.32 -19.96 18.06
N ALA A 62 20.44 -18.64 18.17
CA ALA A 62 21.09 -17.98 19.32
C ALA A 62 20.00 -17.27 20.14
N GLU A 63 19.27 -18.05 20.92
CA GLU A 63 18.30 -17.55 21.91
C GLU A 63 19.05 -16.92 23.09
N ASP A 64 19.39 -15.63 23.00
CA ASP A 64 19.83 -14.87 24.19
C ASP A 64 19.04 -13.57 24.32
N ARG A 65 17.83 -13.69 24.89
CA ARG A 65 16.94 -12.56 25.24
C ARG A 65 17.60 -11.53 26.17
N SER A 66 18.59 -11.94 26.96
CA SER A 66 19.24 -11.05 27.94
C SER A 66 20.08 -9.95 27.28
N PHE A 67 20.57 -10.17 26.06
CA PHE A 67 21.35 -9.19 25.30
C PHE A 67 20.50 -7.99 24.86
N PHE A 68 19.27 -8.20 24.40
CA PHE A 68 18.39 -7.13 23.90
C PHE A 68 17.74 -6.31 25.01
N GLN A 69 17.37 -6.95 26.12
CA GLN A 69 16.82 -6.24 27.28
C GLN A 69 17.87 -5.40 28.02
N SER A 70 19.15 -5.76 27.94
CA SER A 70 20.24 -5.06 28.64
C SER A 70 21.03 -4.08 27.77
N SER A 71 20.79 -4.03 26.47
CA SER A 71 21.51 -3.15 25.55
C SER A 71 20.90 -1.75 25.54
N ARG A 72 21.73 -0.73 25.78
CA ARG A 72 21.34 0.69 25.71
C ARG A 72 20.79 1.02 24.31
N LEU A 73 19.81 1.94 24.23
CA LEU A 73 19.20 2.50 23.00
C LEU A 73 20.18 2.72 21.84
N ALA A 74 21.37 3.26 22.12
CA ALA A 74 22.39 3.51 21.10
C ALA A 74 22.90 2.23 20.40
N LEU A 75 22.96 1.09 21.11
CA LEU A 75 23.37 -0.19 20.52
C LEU A 75 22.25 -0.78 19.65
N GLN A 76 20.99 -0.64 20.07
CA GLN A 76 19.82 -1.04 19.28
C GLN A 76 19.73 -0.24 17.97
N GLU A 77 19.98 1.07 18.04
CA GLU A 77 20.02 1.94 16.86
C GLU A 77 21.17 1.58 15.90
N VAL A 78 22.36 1.27 16.45
CA VAL A 78 23.49 0.75 15.67
C VAL A 78 23.15 -0.59 15.02
N LEU A 79 22.49 -1.51 15.73
CA LEU A 79 22.11 -2.81 15.18
C LEU A 79 21.05 -2.68 14.08
N ARG A 80 20.03 -1.83 14.26
CA ARG A 80 19.03 -1.52 13.22
C ARG A 80 19.67 -0.87 11.99
N SER A 81 20.54 0.12 12.20
CA SER A 81 21.30 0.78 11.13
C SER A 81 22.19 -0.21 10.39
N THR A 82 22.91 -1.07 11.12
CA THR A 82 23.77 -2.11 10.53
C THR A 82 22.95 -3.14 9.75
N ARG A 83 21.82 -3.62 10.28
CA ARG A 83 20.89 -4.52 9.57
C ARG A 83 20.40 -3.90 8.26
N SER A 84 19.94 -2.64 8.30
CA SER A 84 19.48 -1.95 7.09
C SER A 84 20.58 -1.79 6.05
N THR A 85 21.81 -1.53 6.49
CA THR A 85 22.99 -1.38 5.62
C THR A 85 23.37 -2.73 5.00
N LEU A 86 23.36 -3.80 5.79
CA LEU A 86 23.69 -5.14 5.32
C LEU A 86 22.65 -5.71 4.35
N ILE A 87 21.36 -5.48 4.62
CA ILE A 87 20.28 -5.82 3.66
C ILE A 87 20.48 -5.04 2.36
N ALA A 88 20.73 -3.73 2.43
CA ALA A 88 20.96 -2.91 1.24
C ALA A 88 22.20 -3.37 0.44
N VAL A 89 23.30 -3.72 1.11
CA VAL A 89 24.51 -4.26 0.48
C VAL A 89 24.24 -5.63 -0.14
N SER A 90 23.54 -6.52 0.56
CA SER A 90 23.14 -7.82 0.03
C SER A 90 22.26 -7.67 -1.21
N ASP A 91 21.25 -6.79 -1.15
CA ASP A 91 20.39 -6.46 -2.28
C ASP A 91 21.19 -5.94 -3.48
N GLU A 92 22.18 -5.08 -3.24
CA GLU A 92 23.03 -4.52 -4.29
C GLU A 92 24.00 -5.56 -4.89
N ILE A 93 24.54 -6.47 -4.07
CA ILE A 93 25.41 -7.56 -4.53
C ILE A 93 24.61 -8.57 -5.35
N THR A 94 23.45 -9.00 -4.85
CA THR A 94 22.50 -9.87 -5.54
C THR A 94 22.07 -9.25 -6.89
N TRP A 95 21.85 -7.93 -6.91
CA TRP A 95 21.56 -7.17 -8.13
C TRP A 95 22.73 -7.20 -9.13
N LYS A 96 23.97 -6.92 -8.71
CA LYS A 96 25.16 -7.01 -9.59
C LYS A 96 25.35 -8.41 -10.17
N MET A 97 24.81 -9.42 -9.50
CA MET A 97 24.87 -10.81 -9.93
C MET A 97 23.62 -11.27 -10.72
N GLY A 98 22.58 -10.44 -10.83
CA GLY A 98 21.36 -10.74 -11.60
C GLY A 98 20.52 -11.91 -11.07
N ARG A 99 20.59 -12.24 -9.77
CA ARG A 99 19.87 -13.39 -9.19
C ARG A 99 18.61 -12.93 -8.46
N SER A 100 17.48 -13.61 -8.65
CA SER A 100 16.37 -13.56 -7.70
C SER A 100 16.77 -14.35 -6.45
N VAL A 101 16.54 -13.77 -5.27
CA VAL A 101 16.76 -14.47 -3.99
C VAL A 101 15.40 -14.68 -3.37
N GLU A 102 14.94 -15.92 -3.41
CA GLU A 102 13.76 -16.34 -2.67
C GLU A 102 14.13 -16.50 -1.19
N GLN A 103 13.34 -15.89 -0.31
CA GLN A 103 13.51 -16.01 1.13
C GLN A 103 12.23 -16.58 1.73
N SER A 104 12.33 -17.41 2.76
CA SER A 104 11.17 -17.85 3.52
C SER A 104 11.50 -17.97 5.00
N TRP A 105 10.56 -17.57 5.85
CA TRP A 105 10.66 -17.69 7.30
C TRP A 105 9.28 -17.90 7.91
N ILE A 106 9.28 -18.28 9.19
CA ILE A 106 8.07 -18.42 10.00
C ILE A 106 8.03 -17.26 10.99
N GLN A 107 6.87 -16.62 11.09
CA GLN A 107 6.59 -15.56 12.05
C GLN A 107 5.38 -15.93 12.88
N GLU A 108 5.52 -15.85 14.20
CA GLU A 108 4.44 -16.11 15.14
C GLU A 108 3.60 -14.85 15.32
N THR A 109 2.28 -14.99 15.35
CA THR A 109 1.33 -13.96 15.76
C THR A 109 0.55 -14.43 16.98
N ASN A 110 -0.37 -13.59 17.48
CA ASN A 110 -1.20 -13.96 18.61
C ASN A 110 -2.11 -15.18 18.34
N LEU A 111 -2.38 -15.50 17.06
CA LEU A 111 -3.30 -16.58 16.68
C LEU A 111 -2.67 -17.65 15.81
N LEU A 112 -1.68 -17.31 14.97
CA LEU A 112 -1.17 -18.19 13.93
C LEU A 112 0.35 -18.13 13.81
N ASN A 113 0.92 -19.22 13.29
CA ASN A 113 2.25 -19.21 12.73
C ASN A 113 2.13 -18.99 11.23
N LEU A 114 2.74 -17.91 10.73
CA LEU A 114 2.70 -17.52 9.34
C LEU A 114 3.96 -17.97 8.64
N ARG A 115 3.83 -18.65 7.50
CA ARG A 115 4.93 -18.86 6.57
C ARG A 115 4.93 -17.72 5.58
N ILE A 116 5.99 -16.91 5.64
CA ILE A 116 6.20 -15.79 4.72
C ILE A 116 7.23 -16.22 3.70
N ARG A 117 6.97 -15.94 2.43
CA ARG A 117 7.89 -16.10 1.32
C ARG A 117 8.06 -14.78 0.60
N SER A 118 9.28 -14.39 0.28
CA SER A 118 9.61 -13.18 -0.47
C SER A 118 10.26 -13.52 -1.79
N THR A 119 9.92 -12.76 -2.84
CA THR A 119 10.63 -12.73 -4.11
C THR A 119 10.92 -11.29 -4.53
N ALA A 120 12.02 -11.09 -5.25
CA ALA A 120 12.38 -9.82 -5.85
C ALA A 120 12.40 -9.96 -7.37
N SER A 121 11.58 -9.19 -8.09
CA SER A 121 11.62 -9.19 -9.55
C SER A 121 12.53 -8.07 -10.07
N GLY A 122 13.34 -8.37 -11.07
CA GLY A 122 14.17 -7.36 -11.74
C GLY A 122 13.31 -6.29 -12.43
N GLU A 123 12.13 -6.67 -12.92
CA GLU A 123 11.18 -5.78 -13.58
C GLU A 123 10.60 -4.73 -12.61
N LEU A 124 10.11 -5.14 -11.44
CA LEU A 124 9.58 -4.22 -10.43
C LEU A 124 10.66 -3.29 -9.89
N ARG A 125 11.89 -3.79 -9.72
CA ARG A 125 13.05 -2.97 -9.34
C ARG A 125 13.40 -1.94 -10.43
N ASN A 126 13.24 -2.27 -11.71
CA ASN A 126 13.44 -1.32 -12.81
C ASN A 126 12.37 -0.22 -12.81
N VAL A 127 11.09 -0.59 -12.64
CA VAL A 127 9.99 0.38 -12.48
C VAL A 127 10.29 1.31 -11.31
N THR A 128 10.61 0.74 -10.14
CA THR A 128 10.98 1.50 -8.93
C THR A 128 12.03 2.56 -9.23
N ARG A 129 13.10 2.21 -9.97
CA ARG A 129 14.17 3.16 -10.33
C ARG A 129 13.70 4.20 -11.34
N ALA A 130 12.98 3.79 -12.38
CA ALA A 130 12.49 4.69 -13.42
C ALA A 130 11.55 5.77 -12.84
N VAL A 131 10.71 5.38 -11.89
CA VAL A 131 9.70 6.26 -11.30
C VAL A 131 10.13 6.91 -9.98
N GLY A 132 11.39 6.81 -9.57
CA GLY A 132 11.91 7.54 -8.40
C GLY A 132 11.65 6.92 -7.03
N GLY A 133 11.27 5.65 -6.96
CA GLY A 133 11.47 4.83 -5.76
C GLY A 133 10.34 4.79 -4.72
N THR A 134 9.15 5.29 -5.04
CA THR A 134 8.10 5.48 -4.02
C THR A 134 6.82 4.71 -4.29
N HIS A 135 6.25 4.72 -5.48
CA HIS A 135 5.03 3.95 -5.79
C HIS A 135 5.25 3.01 -6.98
N VAL A 136 5.19 1.71 -6.73
CA VAL A 136 5.50 0.65 -7.72
C VAL A 136 4.28 0.21 -8.53
N GLY A 137 3.08 0.28 -7.98
CA GLY A 137 1.84 -0.17 -8.61
C GLY A 137 0.79 -0.59 -7.58
N ALA A 138 -0.25 -1.26 -8.07
CA ALA A 138 -1.33 -1.83 -7.28
C ALA A 138 -1.60 -3.30 -7.67
N LEU A 139 -2.17 -4.06 -6.75
CA LEU A 139 -2.52 -5.47 -6.85
C LEU A 139 -4.04 -5.63 -7.05
N ALA A 140 -4.43 -6.61 -7.85
CA ALA A 140 -5.82 -7.08 -7.88
C ALA A 140 -5.92 -8.58 -8.18
N GLU A 141 -7.01 -9.19 -7.76
CA GLU A 141 -7.33 -10.58 -8.07
C GLU A 141 -7.58 -10.75 -9.57
N LEU A 142 -7.25 -11.94 -10.11
CA LEU A 142 -7.63 -12.35 -11.46
C LEU A 142 -8.40 -13.68 -11.43
N THR A 143 -7.82 -14.69 -10.79
CA THR A 143 -8.45 -16.00 -10.54
C THR A 143 -8.08 -16.49 -9.14
N SER A 144 -8.54 -17.69 -8.77
CA SER A 144 -8.10 -18.33 -7.52
C SER A 144 -6.62 -18.71 -7.48
N GLU A 145 -5.93 -18.71 -8.63
CA GLU A 145 -4.53 -19.12 -8.74
C GLU A 145 -3.63 -17.99 -9.27
N GLU A 146 -4.22 -16.89 -9.74
CA GLU A 146 -3.49 -15.79 -10.37
C GLU A 146 -3.97 -14.43 -9.87
N PHE A 147 -3.05 -13.49 -9.84
CA PHE A 147 -3.32 -12.08 -9.55
C PHE A 147 -2.57 -11.18 -10.52
N VAL A 148 -3.00 -9.93 -10.62
CA VAL A 148 -2.32 -8.91 -11.40
C VAL A 148 -1.60 -7.91 -10.51
N LEU A 149 -0.43 -7.47 -10.96
CA LEU A 149 0.22 -6.27 -10.48
C LEU A 149 0.25 -5.26 -11.63
N VAL A 150 -0.44 -4.15 -11.46
CA VAL A 150 -0.43 -3.04 -12.42
C VAL A 150 0.54 -2.00 -11.94
N THR A 151 1.68 -1.91 -12.62
CA THR A 151 2.72 -0.95 -12.29
C THR A 151 2.23 0.46 -12.57
N ARG A 152 2.87 1.43 -11.89
CA ARG A 152 2.50 2.84 -12.07
C ARG A 152 2.63 3.33 -13.51
N SER A 153 3.58 2.77 -14.27
CA SER A 153 3.81 3.09 -15.68
C SER A 153 2.91 2.31 -16.65
N GLY A 154 1.87 1.63 -16.18
CA GLY A 154 0.92 0.93 -17.04
C GLY A 154 1.36 -0.46 -17.52
N MET A 155 2.42 -1.05 -16.97
CA MET A 155 2.69 -2.47 -17.20
C MET A 155 1.83 -3.32 -16.27
N VAL A 156 0.97 -4.17 -16.84
CA VAL A 156 0.24 -5.23 -16.13
C VAL A 156 1.09 -6.50 -16.16
N LEU A 157 1.43 -7.00 -14.98
CA LEU A 157 2.14 -8.26 -14.78
C LEU A 157 1.18 -9.26 -14.15
N VAL A 158 0.93 -10.36 -14.83
CA VAL A 158 0.11 -11.45 -14.26
C VAL A 158 1.03 -12.45 -13.58
N TYR A 159 0.71 -12.78 -12.33
CA TYR A 159 1.49 -13.69 -11.51
C TYR A 159 0.70 -14.95 -11.22
N ASP A 160 1.37 -16.10 -11.29
CA ASP A 160 0.94 -17.31 -10.59
C ASP A 160 1.16 -17.10 -9.09
N GLU A 161 0.11 -17.26 -8.29
CA GLU A 161 0.17 -16.98 -6.86
C GLU A 161 1.13 -17.92 -6.13
N ALA A 162 1.06 -19.21 -6.44
CA ALA A 162 1.77 -20.24 -5.71
C ALA A 162 3.29 -20.14 -5.88
N SER A 163 3.77 -19.76 -7.07
CA SER A 163 5.21 -19.62 -7.40
C SER A 163 5.70 -18.17 -7.39
N LEU A 164 4.79 -17.19 -7.42
CA LEU A 164 5.09 -15.77 -7.68
C LEU A 164 5.90 -15.58 -8.98
N ALA A 165 5.69 -16.44 -9.97
CA ALA A 165 6.26 -16.29 -11.31
C ALA A 165 5.34 -15.46 -12.20
N ILE A 166 5.94 -14.62 -13.04
CA ILE A 166 5.20 -13.83 -14.04
C ILE A 166 4.82 -14.76 -15.19
N THR A 167 3.53 -14.88 -15.46
CA THR A 167 2.97 -15.71 -16.53
C THR A 167 2.65 -14.90 -17.79
N ARG A 168 2.21 -13.64 -17.64
CA ARG A 168 1.84 -12.75 -18.75
C ARG A 168 2.24 -11.30 -18.49
N ARG A 169 2.42 -10.54 -19.57
CA ARG A 169 2.75 -9.11 -19.57
C ARG A 169 1.83 -8.36 -20.53
N ILE A 170 1.15 -7.32 -20.06
CA ILE A 170 0.27 -6.49 -20.88
C ILE A 170 0.64 -5.03 -20.68
N GLU A 171 0.94 -4.32 -21.76
CA GLU A 171 1.19 -2.88 -21.71
C GLU A 171 -0.13 -2.11 -21.86
N LEU A 172 -0.40 -1.19 -20.93
CA LEU A 172 -1.46 -0.21 -21.07
C LEU A 172 -0.94 0.96 -21.90
N ASP A 173 -1.43 1.09 -23.13
CA ASP A 173 -0.99 2.15 -24.03
C ASP A 173 -1.38 3.54 -23.49
N GLY A 174 -0.50 4.52 -23.70
CA GLY A 174 -0.72 5.91 -23.30
C GLY A 174 -0.60 6.22 -21.79
N ILE A 175 -0.24 5.25 -20.93
CA ILE A 175 -0.01 5.51 -19.51
C ILE A 175 1.41 6.04 -19.28
N THR A 176 1.51 7.20 -18.62
CA THR A 176 2.81 7.80 -18.28
C THR A 176 2.93 8.02 -16.78
N ALA A 177 4.11 7.69 -16.23
CA ALA A 177 4.37 7.81 -14.80
C ALA A 177 5.54 8.74 -14.50
N THR A 178 5.37 9.59 -13.48
CA THR A 178 6.39 10.50 -12.93
C THR A 178 6.46 10.33 -11.41
N GLY A 179 7.57 10.64 -10.75
CA GLY A 179 7.78 10.41 -9.30
C GLY A 179 6.61 10.76 -8.38
N ASP A 180 6.26 9.91 -7.41
CA ASP A 180 5.11 10.04 -6.47
C ASP A 180 5.15 11.39 -5.72
N PRO A 181 4.02 12.08 -5.55
CA PRO A 181 2.65 11.78 -6.00
C PRO A 181 2.40 12.16 -7.47
N GLY A 182 3.35 11.93 -8.37
CA GLY A 182 3.18 12.14 -9.80
C GLY A 182 2.17 11.22 -10.48
N THR A 183 2.25 11.23 -11.80
CA THR A 183 1.29 10.57 -12.70
C THR A 183 1.39 9.05 -12.69
N GLY A 184 0.41 8.41 -13.31
CA GLY A 184 0.34 6.97 -13.54
C GLY A 184 -0.76 6.28 -12.73
N ILE A 185 -0.76 4.96 -12.79
CA ILE A 185 -1.76 4.11 -12.11
C ILE A 185 -1.59 4.20 -10.59
N ARG A 186 -2.71 4.38 -9.87
CA ARG A 186 -2.74 4.45 -8.41
C ARG A 186 -3.29 3.17 -7.78
N ASP A 187 -4.50 2.79 -8.17
CA ASP A 187 -5.18 1.61 -7.68
C ASP A 187 -5.95 0.92 -8.81
N VAL A 188 -6.24 -0.36 -8.65
CA VAL A 188 -6.92 -1.20 -9.65
C VAL A 188 -7.87 -2.16 -8.96
N LYS A 189 -9.07 -2.34 -9.52
CA LYS A 189 -10.04 -3.32 -9.04
C LYS A 189 -10.60 -4.14 -10.20
N LEU A 190 -10.65 -5.45 -9.99
CA LEU A 190 -11.33 -6.36 -10.89
C LEU A 190 -12.82 -6.03 -10.86
N ILE A 191 -13.40 -5.85 -12.04
CA ILE A 191 -14.83 -5.61 -12.20
C ILE A 191 -15.47 -6.93 -12.60
N SER A 192 -15.19 -7.41 -13.80
CA SER A 192 -15.82 -8.60 -14.35
C SER A 192 -14.82 -9.56 -14.97
N THR A 193 -15.23 -10.83 -15.07
CA THR A 193 -14.49 -11.85 -15.79
C THR A 193 -15.41 -12.55 -16.78
N THR A 194 -14.84 -12.92 -17.92
CA THR A 194 -15.42 -13.82 -18.91
C THR A 194 -14.45 -14.98 -19.13
N ASP A 195 -14.85 -15.97 -19.92
CA ASP A 195 -13.96 -17.08 -20.29
C ASP A 195 -12.67 -16.64 -21.00
N THR A 196 -12.64 -15.42 -21.54
CA THR A 196 -11.52 -14.94 -22.38
C THR A 196 -10.82 -13.70 -21.85
N THR A 197 -11.49 -12.88 -21.05
CA THR A 197 -10.96 -11.60 -20.57
C THR A 197 -11.45 -11.25 -19.17
N ALA A 198 -10.61 -10.54 -18.42
CA ALA A 198 -10.96 -9.89 -17.17
C ALA A 198 -10.95 -8.36 -17.39
N ARG A 199 -12.01 -7.67 -16.98
CA ARG A 199 -12.16 -6.21 -17.06
C ARG A 199 -11.83 -5.61 -15.70
N TYR A 200 -11.00 -4.58 -15.71
CA TYR A 200 -10.57 -3.85 -14.52
C TYR A 200 -10.94 -2.38 -14.65
N PHE A 201 -11.26 -1.76 -13.52
CA PHE A 201 -11.18 -0.31 -13.37
C PHE A 201 -9.90 0.07 -12.67
N ALA A 202 -9.34 1.21 -13.03
CA ALA A 202 -8.16 1.76 -12.40
C ALA A 202 -8.27 3.27 -12.25
N THR A 203 -7.64 3.78 -11.20
CA THR A 203 -7.38 5.21 -11.03
C THR A 203 -6.07 5.59 -11.71
N HIS A 204 -6.14 6.61 -12.55
CA HIS A 204 -5.02 7.13 -13.32
C HIS A 204 -4.82 8.61 -13.01
N ALA A 205 -3.68 8.93 -12.41
CA ALA A 205 -3.27 10.32 -12.24
C ALA A 205 -2.67 10.82 -13.57
N ILE A 206 -3.36 11.74 -14.24
CA ILE A 206 -2.97 12.30 -15.54
C ILE A 206 -2.28 13.64 -15.32
N ALA A 207 -1.19 13.89 -16.03
CA ALA A 207 -0.70 15.26 -16.22
C ALA A 207 -1.12 15.77 -17.59
N ASP A 208 -1.64 16.98 -17.64
CA ASP A 208 -1.94 17.61 -18.93
C ASP A 208 -0.64 17.81 -19.74
N THR A 209 -0.76 17.68 -21.05
CA THR A 209 0.34 17.94 -21.98
C THR A 209 0.75 19.42 -21.93
N GLU A 210 2.06 19.65 -21.97
CA GLU A 210 2.77 20.95 -21.91
C GLU A 210 1.94 22.25 -22.02
N PRO A 211 2.12 23.19 -21.07
CA PRO A 211 3.05 23.11 -19.96
C PRO A 211 2.52 22.18 -18.88
N TYR A 212 3.37 21.25 -18.39
CA TYR A 212 3.10 20.22 -17.37
C TYR A 212 2.69 20.80 -16.02
N ASN A 213 1.59 21.54 -15.99
CA ASN A 213 1.22 22.42 -14.90
C ASN A 213 0.08 21.85 -14.08
N CYS A 214 -0.52 20.71 -14.44
CA CYS A 214 -1.69 20.19 -13.75
C CYS A 214 -1.68 18.67 -13.59
N THR A 215 -2.21 18.17 -12.49
CA THR A 215 -2.48 16.75 -12.22
C THR A 215 -3.94 16.57 -11.81
N ARG A 216 -4.63 15.62 -12.44
CA ARG A 216 -6.01 15.25 -12.12
C ARG A 216 -6.16 13.73 -12.00
N ILE A 217 -7.22 13.28 -11.35
CA ILE A 217 -7.57 11.86 -11.26
C ILE A 217 -8.57 11.53 -12.36
N ALA A 218 -8.36 10.38 -13.00
CA ALA A 218 -9.28 9.79 -13.94
C ALA A 218 -9.58 8.33 -13.56
N LEU A 219 -10.77 7.88 -13.91
CA LEU A 219 -11.14 6.47 -13.92
C LEU A 219 -11.01 5.93 -15.34
N ILE A 220 -10.27 4.83 -15.47
CA ILE A 220 -10.09 4.13 -16.74
C ILE A 220 -10.55 2.68 -16.59
N ALA A 221 -10.98 2.07 -17.70
CA ALA A 221 -11.17 0.64 -17.82
C ALA A 221 -10.14 0.03 -18.76
N PHE A 222 -9.70 -1.19 -18.48
CA PHE A 222 -8.89 -1.99 -19.40
C PHE A 222 -9.19 -3.47 -19.23
N THR A 223 -8.70 -4.28 -20.16
CA THR A 223 -8.88 -5.73 -20.13
C THR A 223 -7.55 -6.48 -20.10
N VAL A 224 -7.58 -7.62 -19.43
CA VAL A 224 -6.48 -8.59 -19.36
C VAL A 224 -6.98 -9.92 -19.94
N PRO A 225 -6.28 -10.53 -20.90
CA PRO A 225 -6.69 -11.82 -21.47
C PRO A 225 -6.49 -12.96 -20.47
N MET A 226 -7.43 -13.92 -20.43
CA MET A 226 -7.36 -15.15 -19.65
C MET A 226 -6.43 -16.18 -20.31
N VAL A 227 -5.97 -17.19 -19.56
CA VAL A 227 -5.14 -18.28 -20.12
C VAL A 227 -5.92 -19.02 -21.22
N GLY A 228 -5.35 -19.10 -22.42
CA GLY A 228 -6.02 -19.68 -23.61
C GLY A 228 -6.83 -18.68 -24.44
N GLY A 229 -6.96 -17.42 -24.00
CA GLY A 229 -7.47 -16.32 -24.81
C GLY A 229 -6.50 -15.92 -25.94
N ALA A 230 -7.01 -15.28 -27.00
CA ALA A 230 -6.16 -14.72 -28.05
C ALA A 230 -5.28 -13.60 -27.45
N GLY A 231 -3.96 -13.82 -27.33
CA GLY A 231 -3.09 -12.80 -26.74
C GLY A 231 -1.70 -13.21 -26.24
N GLY A 232 -1.33 -14.50 -26.25
CA GLY A 232 0.03 -14.94 -25.89
C GLY A 232 0.51 -14.52 -24.50
N GLU A 233 1.81 -14.66 -24.21
CA GLU A 233 2.44 -14.24 -22.95
C GLU A 233 2.73 -12.73 -22.89
N GLN A 234 2.57 -12.01 -24.02
CA GLN A 234 2.81 -10.58 -24.16
C GLN A 234 1.70 -9.93 -25.00
N GLY A 235 1.19 -8.79 -24.55
CA GLY A 235 0.17 -8.03 -25.29
C GLY A 235 0.12 -6.55 -24.94
N THR A 236 -0.83 -5.86 -25.55
CA THR A 236 -1.13 -4.44 -25.31
C THR A 236 -2.64 -4.28 -25.12
N SER A 237 -3.05 -3.38 -24.23
CA SER A 237 -4.44 -3.01 -23.99
C SER A 237 -4.54 -1.49 -24.07
N VAL A 238 -5.55 -0.98 -24.76
CA VAL A 238 -5.80 0.48 -24.84
C VAL A 238 -6.86 0.80 -23.80
N PRO A 239 -6.54 1.57 -22.74
CA PRO A 239 -7.52 1.90 -21.73
C PRO A 239 -8.62 2.81 -22.27
N GLU A 240 -9.85 2.56 -21.82
CA GLU A 240 -11.01 3.43 -22.03
C GLU A 240 -11.10 4.41 -20.85
N GLN A 241 -11.18 5.71 -21.11
CA GLN A 241 -11.44 6.68 -20.04
C GLN A 241 -12.95 6.73 -19.74
N LEU A 242 -13.31 6.38 -18.51
CA LEU A 242 -14.70 6.36 -18.04
C LEU A 242 -15.13 7.71 -17.48
N TRP A 243 -14.23 8.35 -16.74
CA TRP A 243 -14.44 9.62 -16.07
C TRP A 243 -13.08 10.28 -15.83
N ALA A 244 -13.04 11.60 -15.80
CA ALA A 244 -11.89 12.35 -15.33
C ALA A 244 -12.36 13.60 -14.62
N ASP A 245 -11.64 14.00 -13.58
CA ASP A 245 -11.91 15.24 -12.89
C ASP A 245 -11.72 16.43 -13.86
N ASP A 246 -12.65 17.38 -13.79
CA ASP A 246 -12.59 18.63 -14.55
C ASP A 246 -11.61 19.62 -13.90
N GLU A 247 -11.45 19.54 -12.58
CA GLU A 247 -10.44 20.32 -11.87
C GLU A 247 -9.10 19.59 -11.85
N CYS A 248 -8.07 20.39 -12.05
CA CYS A 248 -6.71 19.92 -12.09
C CYS A 248 -5.90 20.71 -11.07
N VAL A 249 -5.04 19.99 -10.35
CA VAL A 249 -4.24 20.59 -9.28
C VAL A 249 -2.86 20.92 -9.80
N PRO A 250 -2.31 22.13 -9.53
CA PRO A 250 -1.03 22.52 -10.06
C PRO A 250 0.05 21.48 -9.79
N ALA A 251 0.87 21.12 -10.78
CA ALA A 251 1.85 20.03 -10.65
C ALA A 251 2.86 20.26 -9.50
N THR A 252 3.12 21.52 -9.15
CA THR A 252 3.94 21.90 -7.97
C THR A 252 3.26 21.58 -6.65
N MET A 253 1.94 21.76 -6.57
CA MET A 253 1.11 21.38 -5.42
C MET A 253 0.95 19.87 -5.40
N ALA A 254 0.59 19.25 -6.53
CA ALA A 254 0.46 17.81 -6.64
C ALA A 254 1.72 17.11 -6.14
N ARG A 255 2.93 17.47 -6.60
CA ARG A 255 4.22 16.88 -6.15
C ARG A 255 4.47 16.92 -4.64
N ASN A 256 3.85 17.85 -3.92
CA ASN A 256 4.02 18.01 -2.48
C ASN A 256 2.74 17.66 -1.69
N GLY A 257 1.61 17.48 -2.37
CA GLY A 257 0.28 17.23 -1.82
C GLY A 257 -0.03 15.73 -1.76
N THR A 258 -1.28 15.41 -1.44
CA THR A 258 -1.68 14.02 -1.27
C THR A 258 -2.81 13.66 -2.23
N LEU A 259 -2.53 12.76 -3.18
CA LEU A 259 -3.49 12.40 -4.24
C LEU A 259 -4.35 11.18 -3.89
N SER A 260 -3.78 10.20 -3.20
CA SER A 260 -4.37 8.87 -3.02
C SER A 260 -4.82 8.22 -4.35
N GLY A 261 -6.12 8.02 -4.55
CA GLY A 261 -6.73 7.32 -5.68
C GLY A 261 -7.18 5.89 -5.37
N ARG A 262 -7.65 5.59 -4.16
CA ARG A 262 -8.07 4.23 -3.79
C ARG A 262 -9.44 3.88 -4.33
N LEU A 263 -9.59 2.63 -4.78
CA LEU A 263 -10.83 2.09 -5.30
C LEU A 263 -11.34 0.94 -4.44
N TRP A 264 -12.65 0.81 -4.37
CA TRP A 264 -13.28 -0.40 -3.85
C TRP A 264 -14.61 -0.65 -4.53
N LEU A 265 -14.85 -1.88 -4.98
CA LEU A 265 -16.16 -2.29 -5.49
C LEU A 265 -16.89 -3.05 -4.39
N ASP A 266 -18.04 -2.53 -3.97
CA ASP A 266 -19.00 -3.25 -3.14
C ASP A 266 -20.13 -3.79 -4.02
N GLY A 267 -20.56 -5.03 -3.76
CA GLY A 267 -21.47 -5.76 -4.66
C GLY A 267 -20.76 -6.45 -5.82
N ASP A 268 -21.47 -6.60 -6.94
CA ASP A 268 -20.98 -7.32 -8.13
C ASP A 268 -21.12 -6.49 -9.42
N VAL A 269 -20.93 -7.17 -10.55
CA VAL A 269 -20.94 -6.55 -11.89
C VAL A 269 -22.33 -6.20 -12.38
N GLU A 270 -23.37 -6.88 -11.91
CA GLU A 270 -24.75 -6.65 -12.31
C GLU A 270 -25.26 -5.40 -11.60
N GLU A 271 -25.04 -5.33 -10.28
CA GLU A 271 -25.39 -4.17 -9.46
C GLU A 271 -24.37 -3.98 -8.32
N GLY A 272 -23.53 -2.96 -8.44
CA GLY A 272 -22.49 -2.66 -7.48
C GLY A 272 -22.32 -1.15 -7.25
N THR A 273 -21.55 -0.81 -6.22
CA THR A 273 -21.14 0.56 -5.92
C THR A 273 -19.62 0.64 -5.91
N LEU A 274 -19.06 1.45 -6.79
CA LEU A 274 -17.65 1.76 -6.84
C LEU A 274 -17.36 2.97 -5.95
N TYR A 275 -16.55 2.77 -4.93
CA TYR A 275 -16.05 3.82 -4.06
C TYR A 275 -14.69 4.30 -4.55
N LEU A 276 -14.48 5.62 -4.53
CA LEU A 276 -13.24 6.29 -4.88
C LEU A 276 -12.82 7.23 -3.73
N ALA A 277 -11.63 7.01 -3.19
CA ALA A 277 -11.05 7.90 -2.19
C ALA A 277 -9.91 8.74 -2.78
N VAL A 278 -10.01 10.06 -2.59
CA VAL A 278 -9.11 11.07 -3.14
C VAL A 278 -8.55 11.91 -2.01
N GLY A 279 -7.25 12.24 -2.07
CA GLY A 279 -6.62 13.08 -1.06
C GLY A 279 -6.90 14.56 -1.25
N ASP A 280 -6.39 15.38 -0.33
CA ASP A 280 -6.59 16.83 -0.29
C ASP A 280 -5.82 17.59 -1.38
N VAL A 281 -4.89 16.93 -2.07
CA VAL A 281 -4.10 17.38 -3.23
C VAL A 281 -3.31 18.69 -3.06
N SER A 282 -3.50 19.41 -1.95
CA SER A 282 -2.98 20.74 -1.71
C SER A 282 -2.03 20.78 -0.52
N VAL A 283 -1.06 21.70 -0.60
CA VAL A 283 -0.19 22.06 0.53
C VAL A 283 -0.64 23.38 1.19
N GLU A 284 -1.50 24.13 0.51
CA GLU A 284 -2.01 25.42 0.96
C GLU A 284 -3.54 25.33 0.94
N HIS A 285 -4.17 25.43 2.11
CA HIS A 285 -5.62 25.51 2.21
C HIS A 285 -5.99 27.00 2.40
N PRO A 286 -6.17 27.80 1.34
CA PRO A 286 -6.79 29.11 1.50
C PRO A 286 -8.21 28.93 2.03
N ASP A 287 -8.65 29.88 2.85
CA ASP A 287 -9.93 29.86 3.58
C ASP A 287 -11.08 29.35 2.68
N GLY A 288 -11.56 28.12 2.97
CA GLY A 288 -12.67 27.46 2.27
C GLY A 288 -12.33 26.13 1.58
N SER A 289 -11.08 25.91 1.16
CA SER A 289 -10.85 25.10 -0.04
C SER A 289 -10.11 23.77 0.17
N ILE A 290 -10.78 22.70 -0.26
CA ILE A 290 -10.26 21.37 -0.59
C ILE A 290 -9.86 20.46 0.59
N PHE A 291 -10.61 19.36 0.72
CA PHE A 291 -10.34 18.25 1.64
C PHE A 291 -10.42 16.94 0.86
N GLY A 292 -9.72 15.91 1.33
CA GLY A 292 -9.86 14.57 0.79
C GLY A 292 -11.28 14.03 0.99
N THR A 293 -11.75 13.30 -0.01
CA THR A 293 -13.13 12.83 -0.15
C THR A 293 -13.20 11.31 -0.31
N LEU A 294 -14.37 10.77 0.01
CA LEU A 294 -14.82 9.45 -0.39
C LEU A 294 -16.11 9.63 -1.20
N SER A 295 -16.08 9.19 -2.45
CA SER A 295 -17.22 9.24 -3.38
C SER A 295 -17.70 7.84 -3.73
N ALA A 296 -18.98 7.72 -4.10
CA ALA A 296 -19.63 6.49 -4.53
C ALA A 296 -20.28 6.67 -5.91
N PHE A 297 -20.02 5.72 -6.80
CA PHE A 297 -20.56 5.65 -8.15
C PHE A 297 -21.27 4.32 -8.35
N SER A 298 -22.37 4.29 -9.11
CA SER A 298 -23.05 3.04 -9.40
C SER A 298 -22.31 2.27 -10.51
N VAL A 299 -22.27 0.95 -10.42
CA VAL A 299 -21.81 0.05 -11.48
C VAL A 299 -22.98 -0.85 -11.87
N ARG A 300 -23.28 -0.88 -13.16
CA ARG A 300 -24.35 -1.74 -13.73
C ARG A 300 -23.85 -2.40 -15.01
N ASP A 301 -24.03 -3.71 -15.09
CA ASP A 301 -23.55 -4.54 -16.21
C ASP A 301 -22.06 -4.30 -16.55
N GLY A 302 -21.23 -4.07 -15.53
CA GLY A 302 -19.80 -3.78 -15.67
C GLY A 302 -19.46 -2.38 -16.21
N ASN A 303 -20.43 -1.47 -16.27
CA ASN A 303 -20.27 -0.08 -16.70
C ASN A 303 -20.45 0.89 -15.54
N LEU A 304 -19.68 1.96 -15.53
CA LEU A 304 -19.82 3.06 -14.57
C LEU A 304 -21.09 3.87 -14.92
N VAL A 305 -21.95 4.07 -13.93
CA VAL A 305 -23.17 4.88 -14.03
C VAL A 305 -23.03 6.08 -13.10
N LEU A 306 -22.92 7.27 -13.69
CA LEU A 306 -22.89 8.52 -12.96
C LEU A 306 -24.35 8.92 -12.66
N GLN A 307 -24.69 9.05 -11.37
CA GLN A 307 -26.03 9.48 -10.98
C GLN A 307 -26.17 10.98 -11.25
N THR A 308 -27.05 11.34 -12.19
CA THR A 308 -27.51 12.72 -12.35
C THR A 308 -28.77 12.96 -11.55
N GLU A 309 -28.94 14.19 -11.06
CA GLU A 309 -30.21 14.66 -10.54
C GLU A 309 -31.26 14.77 -11.66
N THR A 310 -31.73 13.64 -12.19
CA THR A 310 -33.10 13.42 -12.74
C THR A 310 -33.17 12.06 -13.45
N PRO A 311 -34.05 11.14 -13.03
CA PRO A 311 -34.28 9.90 -13.74
C PRO A 311 -35.33 10.13 -14.83
N GLU A 312 -34.98 10.81 -15.93
CA GLU A 312 -35.77 10.78 -17.17
C GLU A 312 -35.07 11.57 -18.28
N THR A 313 -34.21 10.89 -19.04
CA THR A 313 -33.97 10.97 -20.50
C THR A 313 -32.55 10.50 -20.79
N ASP A 314 -32.37 9.69 -21.84
CA ASP A 314 -31.06 9.47 -22.46
C ASP A 314 -30.53 10.84 -22.91
N ILE A 315 -29.59 11.41 -22.15
CA ILE A 315 -28.90 12.64 -22.55
C ILE A 315 -27.44 12.29 -22.85
N SER A 316 -27.01 12.70 -24.04
CA SER A 316 -25.63 12.76 -24.51
C SER A 316 -24.65 13.22 -23.39
N PRO A 317 -23.38 12.74 -23.35
CA PRO A 317 -22.41 12.97 -22.26
C PRO A 317 -21.99 14.43 -22.00
N SER A 318 -22.64 15.39 -22.64
CA SER A 318 -22.18 16.78 -22.76
C SER A 318 -22.92 17.78 -21.86
N ILE A 319 -23.79 17.34 -20.95
CA ILE A 319 -24.33 18.20 -19.89
C ILE A 319 -24.36 17.37 -18.59
N LEU A 320 -23.19 17.23 -17.98
CA LEU A 320 -23.04 16.93 -16.57
C LEU A 320 -22.34 18.16 -16.00
N ASP A 321 -22.96 18.84 -15.04
CA ASP A 321 -22.23 19.75 -14.15
C ASP A 321 -21.38 18.81 -13.27
N GLN A 322 -20.15 18.50 -13.72
CA GLN A 322 -19.28 17.54 -13.07
C GLN A 322 -18.57 18.25 -11.92
N ASP A 323 -19.25 18.37 -10.79
CA ASP A 323 -18.64 18.84 -9.56
C ASP A 323 -17.41 17.97 -9.24
N SER A 324 -16.27 18.63 -9.04
CA SER A 324 -14.96 17.98 -8.87
C SER A 324 -14.92 17.11 -7.61
N VAL A 325 -14.43 15.87 -7.71
CA VAL A 325 -14.16 15.02 -6.54
C VAL A 325 -12.98 15.56 -5.75
N MET A 326 -12.09 16.28 -6.43
CA MET A 326 -10.84 16.82 -5.90
C MET A 326 -11.03 18.12 -5.11
N SER A 327 -12.19 18.78 -5.14
CA SER A 327 -12.37 20.11 -4.51
C SER A 327 -13.80 20.37 -3.99
N VAL A 328 -14.36 19.44 -3.22
CA VAL A 328 -15.72 19.65 -2.70
C VAL A 328 -15.74 20.45 -1.39
N GLU A 329 -16.30 21.66 -1.42
CA GLU A 329 -16.70 22.42 -0.22
C GLU A 329 -18.09 22.00 0.30
N ALA A 330 -18.88 21.31 -0.53
CA ALA A 330 -20.25 20.94 -0.25
C ALA A 330 -20.40 19.99 0.95
N ASN A 331 -21.58 20.03 1.57
CA ASN A 331 -21.98 19.04 2.56
C ASN A 331 -22.26 17.72 1.83
N PRO A 332 -21.70 16.56 2.26
CA PRO A 332 -21.99 15.28 1.62
C PRO A 332 -23.48 14.91 1.60
N GLN A 333 -24.31 15.53 2.45
CA GLN A 333 -25.77 15.35 2.39
C GLN A 333 -26.43 16.02 1.17
N ASP A 334 -25.76 17.02 0.58
CA ASP A 334 -26.29 17.81 -0.53
C ASP A 334 -25.76 17.32 -1.90
N VAL A 335 -24.76 16.43 -1.91
CA VAL A 335 -24.14 15.88 -3.13
C VAL A 335 -24.31 14.36 -3.14
N PRO A 336 -25.21 13.80 -3.98
CA PRO A 336 -25.61 12.38 -3.89
C PRO A 336 -24.47 11.36 -4.01
N TRP A 337 -23.40 11.70 -4.74
CA TRP A 337 -22.25 10.83 -4.94
C TRP A 337 -21.17 11.02 -3.87
N LEU A 338 -21.18 12.09 -3.08
CA LEU A 338 -20.19 12.33 -2.02
C LEU A 338 -20.64 11.64 -0.74
N VAL A 339 -19.85 10.68 -0.25
CA VAL A 339 -20.19 9.90 0.94
C VAL A 339 -19.65 10.59 2.20
N SER A 340 -18.36 10.90 2.20
CA SER A 340 -17.65 11.44 3.37
C SER A 340 -16.54 12.38 2.94
N LYS A 341 -16.18 13.33 3.81
CA LYS A 341 -15.09 14.29 3.59
C LYS A 341 -14.21 14.48 4.82
N GLY A 342 -13.27 15.43 4.72
CA GLY A 342 -12.39 15.80 5.84
C GLY A 342 -11.20 14.87 6.00
N PHE A 343 -10.75 14.23 4.91
CA PHE A 343 -9.52 13.44 4.91
C PHE A 343 -8.32 14.26 4.45
N ARG A 344 -7.12 13.87 4.88
CA ARG A 344 -5.87 14.39 4.34
C ARG A 344 -5.46 13.56 3.13
N ASN A 345 -5.05 12.33 3.40
CA ASN A 345 -4.59 11.36 2.41
C ASN A 345 -5.21 9.99 2.71
N PRO A 346 -6.41 9.67 2.19
CA PRO A 346 -7.09 8.41 2.42
C PRO A 346 -6.37 7.29 1.64
N ALA A 347 -5.26 6.79 2.19
CA ALA A 347 -4.32 5.90 1.52
C ALA A 347 -4.74 4.42 1.49
N GLY A 348 -5.79 4.04 2.22
CA GLY A 348 -6.40 2.71 2.17
C GLY A 348 -7.93 2.81 2.28
N LEU A 349 -8.63 1.93 1.57
CA LEU A 349 -10.09 1.87 1.52
C LEU A 349 -10.51 0.40 1.49
N ALA A 350 -11.44 0.04 2.35
CA ALA A 350 -12.04 -1.30 2.35
C ALA A 350 -13.47 -1.24 2.87
N ILE A 351 -14.34 -2.13 2.38
CA ILE A 351 -15.68 -2.33 2.91
C ILE A 351 -15.76 -3.74 3.48
N ALA A 352 -16.13 -3.83 4.76
CA ALA A 352 -16.19 -5.10 5.48
C ALA A 352 -17.40 -5.12 6.42
N GLY A 353 -18.25 -6.15 6.31
CA GLY A 353 -19.43 -6.29 7.15
C GLY A 353 -20.37 -5.09 7.09
N GLY A 354 -20.56 -4.49 5.90
CA GLY A 354 -21.41 -3.32 5.69
C GLY A 354 -20.86 -1.99 6.19
N HIS A 355 -19.62 -1.95 6.69
CA HIS A 355 -18.96 -0.74 7.14
C HIS A 355 -17.85 -0.33 6.16
N THR A 356 -17.75 0.97 5.88
CA THR A 356 -16.72 1.53 5.01
C THR A 356 -15.57 2.07 5.85
N TYR A 357 -14.38 1.55 5.60
CA TYR A 357 -13.17 1.89 6.33
C TYR A 357 -12.25 2.73 5.46
N ILE A 358 -11.79 3.86 6.00
CA ILE A 358 -10.77 4.71 5.39
C ILE A 358 -9.55 4.78 6.30
N ALA A 359 -8.40 4.35 5.78
CA ALA A 359 -7.12 4.60 6.41
C ALA A 359 -6.54 5.91 5.88
N ASN A 360 -6.45 6.93 6.73
CA ASN A 360 -5.99 8.26 6.38
C ASN A 360 -4.59 8.53 6.97
N GLN A 361 -3.65 8.99 6.15
CA GLN A 361 -2.34 9.42 6.66
C GLN A 361 -2.43 10.84 7.22
N GLY A 362 -2.07 10.99 8.49
CA GLY A 362 -1.99 12.28 9.15
C GLY A 362 -0.75 13.08 8.74
N PRO A 363 -0.56 14.26 9.35
CA PRO A 363 0.69 15.00 9.25
C PRO A 363 1.76 14.33 10.12
N LYS A 364 2.47 15.05 11.00
CA LYS A 364 3.50 14.44 11.86
C LYS A 364 2.83 13.65 12.99
N GLY A 365 2.49 12.40 12.72
CA GLY A 365 1.59 11.62 13.59
C GLY A 365 0.15 11.71 13.11
N GLY A 366 -0.75 10.97 13.74
CA GLY A 366 -2.18 11.10 13.51
C GLY A 366 -2.68 10.39 12.26
N ASP A 367 -1.98 9.34 11.81
CA ASP A 367 -2.64 8.41 10.89
C ASP A 367 -3.87 7.85 11.59
N SER A 368 -4.96 7.68 10.87
CA SER A 368 -6.22 7.23 11.44
C SER A 368 -6.91 6.15 10.60
N LEU A 369 -7.68 5.30 11.27
CA LEU A 369 -8.65 4.40 10.65
C LEU A 369 -10.04 4.91 11.02
N ASN A 370 -10.82 5.22 10.00
CA ASN A 370 -12.07 5.96 10.10
C ASN A 370 -13.22 5.08 9.60
N LEU A 371 -14.37 5.14 10.27
CA LEU A 371 -15.62 4.52 9.82
C LEU A 371 -16.41 5.57 9.04
N ALA A 372 -16.28 5.55 7.71
CA ALA A 372 -16.97 6.50 6.86
C ALA A 372 -18.43 6.07 6.64
N ALA A 373 -19.34 7.03 6.73
CA ALA A 373 -20.75 6.85 6.42
C ALA A 373 -21.27 8.09 5.67
N GLN A 374 -22.46 8.01 5.09
CA GLN A 374 -23.04 9.14 4.39
C GLN A 374 -23.13 10.35 5.32
N GLY A 375 -22.55 11.48 4.92
CA GLY A 375 -22.58 12.73 5.70
C GLY A 375 -21.42 12.92 6.66
N THR A 376 -20.53 11.93 6.86
CA THR A 376 -19.45 12.07 7.84
C THR A 376 -18.37 13.05 7.38
N ASP A 377 -17.83 13.81 8.34
CA ASP A 377 -16.76 14.78 8.13
C ASP A 377 -15.69 14.63 9.23
N PHE A 378 -14.50 14.16 8.85
CA PHE A 378 -13.38 13.96 9.78
C PHE A 378 -12.55 15.22 10.02
N GLY A 379 -12.93 16.33 9.40
CA GLY A 379 -12.52 17.68 9.74
C GLY A 379 -11.08 18.08 9.42
N TRP A 380 -10.29 17.26 8.70
CA TRP A 380 -9.02 17.77 8.14
C TRP A 380 -9.29 18.97 7.23
N PRO A 381 -8.42 20.01 7.20
CA PRO A 381 -7.28 20.30 8.07
C PRO A 381 -7.65 21.06 9.35
N LEU A 382 -8.92 21.31 9.63
CA LEU A 382 -9.37 22.04 10.82
C LEU A 382 -9.05 21.29 12.13
N VAL A 383 -9.16 19.95 12.11
CA VAL A 383 -8.76 19.06 13.20
C VAL A 383 -7.76 18.00 12.71
N SER A 384 -6.82 17.66 13.58
CA SER A 384 -5.89 16.56 13.36
C SER A 384 -5.36 16.02 14.67
N TYR A 385 -5.14 14.71 14.74
CA TYR A 385 -4.43 14.08 15.85
C TYR A 385 -2.90 14.15 15.68
N GLY A 386 -2.41 14.63 14.54
CA GLY A 386 -0.99 14.85 14.27
C GLY A 386 -0.57 16.30 14.46
N THR A 387 0.74 16.56 14.50
CA THR A 387 1.27 17.94 14.57
C THR A 387 1.83 18.40 13.24
N GLU A 388 2.16 19.69 13.13
CA GLU A 388 2.95 20.23 12.02
C GLU A 388 4.34 19.58 11.91
N TYR A 389 4.87 19.57 10.69
CA TYR A 389 6.22 19.09 10.39
C TYR A 389 7.31 20.16 10.66
N THR A 390 6.97 21.45 10.64
CA THR A 390 7.89 22.60 10.85
C THR A 390 7.31 23.62 11.85
N LEU A 391 8.05 24.71 12.16
CA LEU A 391 7.59 25.80 13.05
C LEU A 391 6.82 26.92 12.30
N SER A 392 6.59 26.77 10.99
CA SER A 392 6.13 27.88 10.14
C SER A 392 5.24 27.42 8.97
N GLY A 393 4.45 26.36 9.12
CA GLY A 393 3.64 25.86 8.00
C GLY A 393 2.49 24.98 8.45
N TYR A 394 1.27 25.46 8.13
CA TYR A 394 -0.09 25.10 8.56
C TYR A 394 -0.54 25.77 9.87
N PRO A 395 -1.85 26.06 10.06
CA PRO A 395 -2.37 26.41 11.37
C PRO A 395 -2.24 25.19 12.28
N SER A 396 -1.60 25.37 13.43
CA SER A 396 -1.41 24.31 14.42
C SER A 396 -2.75 23.69 14.82
N PRO A 397 -3.00 22.38 14.59
CA PRO A 397 -4.15 21.74 15.18
C PRO A 397 -3.79 21.42 16.64
N GLY A 398 -3.84 22.46 17.48
CA GLY A 398 -3.92 22.32 18.94
C GLY A 398 -5.32 21.89 19.40
N ASN A 399 -6.24 21.65 18.47
CA ASN A 399 -7.62 21.32 18.77
C ASN A 399 -7.90 19.84 18.54
N ASN A 400 -7.51 19.00 19.51
CA ASN A 400 -8.03 17.64 19.64
C ASN A 400 -9.54 17.62 19.97
N SER A 401 -10.22 18.78 19.97
CA SER A 401 -11.67 18.80 20.11
C SER A 401 -12.29 18.37 18.79
N VAL A 402 -12.89 17.18 18.80
CA VAL A 402 -13.63 16.66 17.65
C VAL A 402 -14.85 17.54 17.31
N GLY A 403 -15.29 18.42 18.22
CA GLY A 403 -16.25 19.48 17.89
C GLY A 403 -17.51 18.95 17.18
N GLU A 404 -17.75 19.45 15.98
CA GLU A 404 -18.81 18.99 15.06
C GLU A 404 -18.37 17.87 14.09
N PHE A 405 -17.09 17.50 14.11
CA PHE A 405 -16.47 16.49 13.25
C PHE A 405 -16.53 15.08 13.86
N ASP A 406 -16.47 14.09 12.98
CA ASP A 406 -16.45 12.67 13.34
C ASP A 406 -15.07 12.24 13.87
N ALA A 407 -15.10 11.34 14.86
CA ALA A 407 -13.88 10.78 15.43
C ALA A 407 -13.42 9.54 14.65
N PRO A 408 -12.10 9.37 14.45
CA PRO A 408 -11.56 8.11 13.94
C PRO A 408 -11.78 6.97 14.95
N SER A 409 -11.98 5.77 14.43
CA SER A 409 -12.07 4.54 15.23
C SER A 409 -10.72 4.16 15.85
N TYR A 410 -9.63 4.44 15.15
CA TYR A 410 -8.28 4.19 15.65
C TYR A 410 -7.29 5.25 15.16
N VAL A 411 -6.30 5.60 15.98
CA VAL A 411 -5.26 6.59 15.63
C VAL A 411 -3.88 6.05 15.99
N TRP A 412 -2.93 6.17 15.07
CA TRP A 412 -1.52 5.84 15.31
C TRP A 412 -0.70 7.08 15.68
N LEU A 413 -0.11 7.03 16.88
CA LEU A 413 0.82 8.03 17.41
C LEU A 413 2.08 7.32 17.92
N PRO A 414 3.23 7.39 17.22
CA PRO A 414 3.50 8.13 15.99
C PRO A 414 2.92 7.48 14.72
N SER A 415 2.84 8.26 13.63
CA SER A 415 2.36 7.81 12.31
C SER A 415 3.31 6.75 11.70
N PRO A 416 2.80 5.55 11.33
CA PRO A 416 3.51 4.54 10.56
C PRO A 416 3.41 4.78 9.04
N ALA A 417 2.76 5.85 8.59
CA ALA A 417 2.41 6.10 7.20
C ALA A 417 1.67 4.88 6.60
N ILE A 418 0.46 4.63 7.12
CA ILE A 418 -0.44 3.57 6.60
C ILE A 418 -0.65 3.79 5.12
N SER A 419 -0.55 2.72 4.32
CA SER A 419 -0.80 2.74 2.89
C SER A 419 -2.09 1.97 2.60
N ASP A 420 -2.04 0.95 1.75
CA ASP A 420 -3.21 0.17 1.35
C ASP A 420 -3.86 -0.63 2.48
N MET A 421 -5.11 -0.98 2.25
CA MET A 421 -5.94 -1.78 3.14
C MET A 421 -6.76 -2.81 2.34
N ASP A 422 -6.84 -4.03 2.86
CA ASP A 422 -7.74 -5.06 2.32
C ASP A 422 -8.41 -5.83 3.47
N VAL A 423 -9.47 -6.57 3.15
CA VAL A 423 -10.17 -7.46 4.08
C VAL A 423 -9.59 -8.86 3.94
N ASN A 424 -9.23 -9.48 5.06
CA ASN A 424 -8.74 -10.87 5.02
C ASN A 424 -9.85 -11.84 4.57
N ARG A 425 -9.75 -12.34 3.35
CA ARG A 425 -10.63 -13.37 2.75
C ARG A 425 -9.89 -14.69 2.54
N THR A 426 -8.67 -14.81 3.05
CA THR A 426 -7.82 -15.98 2.85
C THR A 426 -8.29 -17.15 3.70
N ALA A 427 -8.75 -18.22 3.07
CA ALA A 427 -9.22 -19.44 3.74
C ALA A 427 -8.13 -20.12 4.58
N SER A 428 -6.85 -20.00 4.21
CA SER A 428 -5.75 -20.53 5.01
C SER A 428 -5.55 -19.78 6.33
N LEU A 429 -6.12 -18.58 6.48
CA LEU A 429 -6.05 -17.70 7.65
C LEU A 429 -7.46 -17.51 8.27
N ASP A 430 -8.30 -18.54 8.20
CA ASP A 430 -9.67 -18.59 8.74
C ASP A 430 -9.84 -18.07 10.18
N SER A 431 -8.87 -18.29 11.06
CA SER A 431 -8.93 -17.78 12.45
C SER A 431 -8.82 -16.25 12.57
N TRP A 432 -8.49 -15.56 11.48
CA TRP A 432 -8.46 -14.10 11.39
C TRP A 432 -9.74 -13.51 10.79
N PHE A 433 -10.81 -14.30 10.68
CA PHE A 433 -12.14 -13.78 10.44
C PHE A 433 -12.79 -13.36 11.76
N ASN A 434 -13.58 -12.30 11.68
CA ASN A 434 -14.55 -11.90 12.68
C ASN A 434 -15.82 -12.75 12.55
N GLU A 435 -16.75 -12.60 13.50
CA GLU A 435 -18.09 -13.21 13.41
C GLU A 435 -18.73 -12.91 12.03
N ALA A 436 -19.34 -13.93 11.40
CA ALA A 436 -20.04 -13.88 10.10
C ALA A 436 -19.22 -13.67 8.81
N ASP A 437 -18.14 -14.45 8.59
CA ASP A 437 -17.34 -14.46 7.34
C ASP A 437 -16.73 -13.09 6.94
N VAL A 438 -16.70 -12.12 7.86
CA VAL A 438 -16.02 -10.83 7.68
C VAL A 438 -14.56 -10.97 8.10
N GLY A 439 -13.62 -10.73 7.20
CA GLY A 439 -12.18 -10.73 7.54
C GLY A 439 -11.76 -9.60 8.47
N ASP A 440 -10.76 -9.83 9.32
CA ASP A 440 -10.01 -8.73 9.94
C ASP A 440 -9.40 -7.82 8.83
N LEU A 441 -9.27 -6.53 9.12
CA LEU A 441 -8.65 -5.57 8.20
C LEU A 441 -7.13 -5.74 8.20
N LEU A 442 -6.54 -5.68 7.02
CA LEU A 442 -5.11 -5.80 6.79
C LEU A 442 -4.59 -4.47 6.24
N LEU A 443 -3.71 -3.80 6.96
CA LEU A 443 -3.19 -2.48 6.57
C LEU A 443 -1.68 -2.51 6.39
N THR A 444 -1.22 -2.06 5.24
CA THR A 444 0.21 -1.92 4.97
C THR A 444 0.76 -0.62 5.54
N SER A 445 2.07 -0.55 5.75
CA SER A 445 2.71 0.69 6.21
C SER A 445 4.06 0.96 5.58
N LEU A 446 4.27 2.21 5.22
CA LEU A 446 5.46 2.70 4.55
C LEU A 446 6.58 3.01 5.54
N LYS A 447 6.30 3.81 6.57
CA LYS A 447 7.30 4.19 7.57
C LYS A 447 7.42 3.13 8.67
N GLY A 448 6.29 2.54 9.06
CA GLY A 448 6.22 1.45 10.04
C GLY A 448 6.93 0.19 9.56
N ARG A 449 6.82 -0.13 8.26
CA ARG A 449 7.39 -1.34 7.65
C ARG A 449 6.79 -2.64 8.20
N HIS A 450 5.50 -2.58 8.48
CA HIS A 450 4.72 -3.65 9.07
C HIS A 450 3.41 -3.82 8.29
N LEU A 451 2.89 -5.04 8.31
CA LEU A 451 1.48 -5.30 8.07
C LEU A 451 0.77 -5.21 9.42
N TYR A 452 -0.32 -4.45 9.50
CA TYR A 452 -1.19 -4.41 10.67
C TYR A 452 -2.41 -5.29 10.40
N ARG A 453 -2.81 -6.10 11.39
CA ARG A 453 -4.09 -6.79 11.38
C ARG A 453 -4.98 -6.15 12.44
N CYS A 454 -6.03 -5.48 12.00
CA CYS A 454 -6.98 -4.82 12.87
C CYS A 454 -8.28 -5.62 12.94
N ARG A 455 -8.65 -6.02 14.16
CA ARG A 455 -9.94 -6.62 14.44
C ARG A 455 -10.98 -5.54 14.67
N THR A 456 -12.14 -5.69 14.05
CA THR A 456 -13.28 -4.78 14.21
C THR A 456 -14.44 -5.47 14.93
N SER A 457 -15.34 -4.68 15.48
CA SER A 457 -16.59 -5.14 16.07
C SER A 457 -17.62 -5.36 14.98
N ALA A 458 -18.22 -6.56 14.88
CA ALA A 458 -19.27 -6.82 13.89
C ALA A 458 -20.51 -5.93 14.11
N ALA A 459 -20.79 -5.54 15.36
CA ALA A 459 -21.95 -4.75 15.72
C ALA A 459 -21.80 -3.25 15.42
N THR A 460 -20.58 -2.73 15.44
CA THR A 460 -20.33 -1.27 15.36
C THR A 460 -19.32 -0.86 14.30
N GLY A 461 -18.60 -1.81 13.70
CA GLY A 461 -17.45 -1.55 12.83
C GLY A 461 -16.19 -1.08 13.57
N GLU A 462 -16.31 -0.65 14.83
CA GLU A 462 -15.20 -0.06 15.60
C GLU A 462 -14.02 -1.03 15.78
N VAL A 463 -12.80 -0.50 15.70
CA VAL A 463 -11.56 -1.22 15.91
C VAL A 463 -11.45 -1.64 17.37
N VAL A 464 -11.33 -2.95 17.59
CA VAL A 464 -11.13 -3.54 18.92
C VAL A 464 -9.65 -3.56 19.27
N TYR A 465 -8.80 -3.98 18.34
CA TYR A 465 -7.34 -3.93 18.47
C TYR A 465 -6.67 -4.03 17.10
N CYS A 466 -5.42 -3.59 17.02
CA CYS A 466 -4.53 -3.84 15.90
C CYS A 466 -3.26 -4.53 16.37
N GLU A 467 -2.91 -5.66 15.77
CA GLU A 467 -1.61 -6.30 15.98
C GLU A 467 -0.65 -5.99 14.82
N THR A 468 0.64 -6.06 15.12
CA THR A 468 1.71 -5.72 14.18
C THR A 468 2.41 -6.99 13.70
N ILE A 469 2.47 -7.19 12.39
CA ILE A 469 3.21 -8.24 11.71
C ILE A 469 4.43 -7.61 11.02
N TYR A 470 5.61 -7.82 11.61
CA TYR A 470 6.87 -7.29 11.11
C TYR A 470 7.30 -7.90 9.78
N ILE A 471 7.30 -7.12 8.70
CA ILE A 471 7.89 -7.52 7.40
C ILE A 471 9.28 -6.91 7.19
N GLY A 472 9.50 -5.69 7.68
CA GLY A 472 10.79 -5.00 7.61
C GLY A 472 11.03 -4.18 6.34
N GLU A 473 10.01 -4.07 5.48
CA GLU A 473 10.02 -3.25 4.26
C GLU A 473 8.89 -2.24 4.22
N ARG A 474 9.06 -1.17 3.43
CA ARG A 474 8.00 -0.19 3.17
C ARG A 474 6.95 -0.89 2.30
N LEU A 475 5.84 -1.30 2.92
CA LEU A 475 4.76 -1.99 2.24
C LEU A 475 3.84 -0.96 1.60
N ARG A 476 3.45 -1.20 0.36
CA ARG A 476 2.64 -0.30 -0.47
C ARG A 476 1.21 -0.79 -0.63
N ASP A 477 1.06 -2.09 -0.86
CA ASP A 477 -0.19 -2.72 -1.26
C ASP A 477 -0.36 -4.11 -0.63
N VAL A 478 -1.61 -4.50 -0.41
CA VAL A 478 -1.98 -5.83 0.08
C VAL A 478 -3.16 -6.36 -0.72
N LEU A 479 -3.06 -7.63 -1.12
CA LEU A 479 -4.15 -8.37 -1.73
C LEU A 479 -4.39 -9.64 -0.94
N SER A 480 -5.59 -9.80 -0.41
CA SER A 480 -6.07 -11.04 0.17
C SER A 480 -6.75 -11.90 -0.89
N THR A 481 -6.04 -12.89 -1.40
CA THR A 481 -6.65 -13.91 -2.27
C THR A 481 -7.37 -14.96 -1.42
N ARG A 482 -8.02 -15.92 -2.07
CA ARG A 482 -8.62 -17.08 -1.39
C ARG A 482 -7.59 -17.93 -0.65
N SER A 483 -6.34 -18.00 -1.13
CA SER A 483 -5.31 -18.92 -0.60
C SER A 483 -4.19 -18.25 0.18
N ALA A 484 -3.88 -16.99 -0.09
CA ALA A 484 -2.76 -16.29 0.54
C ALA A 484 -2.97 -14.76 0.63
N LEU A 485 -2.18 -14.13 1.50
CA LEU A 485 -1.96 -12.69 1.42
C LEU A 485 -0.76 -12.41 0.55
N ILE A 486 -0.92 -11.47 -0.38
CA ILE A 486 0.14 -10.96 -1.23
C ILE A 486 0.45 -9.53 -0.80
N LEU A 487 1.72 -9.23 -0.51
CA LEU A 487 2.16 -7.88 -0.17
C LEU A 487 3.11 -7.36 -1.22
N LEU A 488 2.94 -6.10 -1.62
CA LEU A 488 3.85 -5.37 -2.48
C LEU A 488 4.64 -4.35 -1.68
N ALA A 489 5.97 -4.33 -1.83
CA ALA A 489 6.83 -3.32 -1.21
C ALA A 489 7.40 -2.32 -2.22
N ASP A 490 7.70 -1.10 -1.76
CA ASP A 490 8.22 0.00 -2.60
C ASP A 490 9.49 -0.37 -3.38
N ARG A 491 10.27 -1.36 -2.91
CA ARG A 491 11.51 -1.81 -3.57
C ARG A 491 11.28 -2.93 -4.60
N GLY A 492 10.03 -3.23 -4.93
CA GLY A 492 9.67 -4.28 -5.89
C GLY A 492 9.81 -5.70 -5.34
N HIS A 493 9.67 -5.86 -4.02
CA HIS A 493 9.51 -7.17 -3.41
C HIS A 493 8.04 -7.55 -3.36
N LEU A 494 7.77 -8.81 -3.64
CA LEU A 494 6.48 -9.45 -3.43
C LEU A 494 6.60 -10.47 -2.30
N TYR A 495 5.67 -10.41 -1.36
CA TYR A 495 5.57 -11.37 -0.28
C TYR A 495 4.31 -12.20 -0.46
N ARG A 496 4.41 -13.50 -0.21
CA ARG A 496 3.28 -14.40 -0.06
C ARG A 496 3.23 -14.93 1.36
N ILE A 497 2.09 -14.78 2.01
CA ILE A 497 1.87 -15.17 3.40
C ILE A 497 0.73 -16.20 3.44
N ILE A 498 1.01 -17.33 4.07
CA ILE A 498 0.04 -18.39 4.36
C ILE A 498 0.21 -18.86 5.80
N ARG A 499 -0.76 -19.63 6.29
CA ARG A 499 -0.58 -20.41 7.52
C ARG A 499 0.51 -21.46 7.32
N ASN A 500 1.42 -21.59 8.30
CA ASN A 500 2.58 -22.47 8.26
C ASN A 500 2.26 -23.95 8.48
#